data_AF-A0AAU5DSQ8-F1
#
_entry.id   AF-A0AAU5DSQ8-F1
#
_cell.length_a   1.000
_cell.length_b   1.000
_cell.length_c   1.000
_cell.angle_alpha   90.00
_cell.angle_beta   90.00
_cell.angle_gamma   90.00
#
_symmetry.space_group_name_H-M   'P 1'
#
loop_
_entity.id
_entity.type
_entity.pdbx_description
1 polymer ?
#
loop_
_entity_poly.entity_id
_entity_poly.type
_entity_poly.pdbx_seq_one_letter_code
_entity_poly.pdbx_strand_id
1 'polypeptide(L)'
;MDLHVGAALVAVADIPAAVAQCADVCEIAVATHRPPGVYHLEDVLIEYQLTRPGPALQLLLDRLTPLDRHPDWEDTLRVYLRHHCDRRLTAAELHLHPNSVDYRLSRLADACGFDATDPAQRAVAHTALCVRDLAAHRARRRA
;
A
#
# COMPACT_ATOMS: atom_id res chain seq x y z
N MET A 1 -10.26 17.50 -13.55
CA MET A 1 -10.60 16.11 -13.89
C MET A 1 -9.42 15.28 -13.45
N ASP A 2 -9.57 14.61 -12.32
CA ASP A 2 -8.51 13.78 -11.75
C ASP A 2 -8.63 12.40 -12.40
N LEU A 3 -7.75 12.12 -13.36
CA LEU A 3 -7.79 10.91 -14.18
C LEU A 3 -6.56 10.05 -13.92
N HIS A 4 -6.79 8.76 -13.65
CA HIS A 4 -5.76 7.73 -13.63
C HIS A 4 -5.90 6.86 -14.88
N VAL A 5 -4.79 6.64 -15.57
CA VAL A 5 -4.76 5.86 -16.83
C VAL A 5 -3.69 4.80 -16.73
N GLY A 6 -4.03 3.54 -16.93
CA GLY A 6 -3.06 2.49 -17.22
C GLY A 6 -2.73 2.47 -18.70
N ALA A 7 -1.45 2.46 -19.06
CA ALA A 7 -1.00 2.53 -20.45
C ALA A 7 0.08 1.49 -20.77
N ALA A 8 0.04 0.98 -21.99
CA ALA A 8 1.05 0.07 -22.53
C ALA A 8 1.21 0.30 -24.04
N LEU A 9 2.44 0.15 -24.54
CA LEU A 9 2.75 0.12 -25.96
C LEU A 9 3.05 -1.33 -26.35
N VAL A 10 2.18 -1.93 -27.16
CA VAL A 10 2.25 -3.35 -27.53
C VAL A 10 1.89 -3.58 -28.99
N ALA A 11 2.23 -4.75 -29.53
CA ALA A 11 1.76 -5.17 -30.85
C ALA A 11 0.24 -5.40 -30.84
N VAL A 12 -0.39 -5.32 -32.02
CA VAL A 12 -1.84 -5.50 -32.17
C VAL A 12 -2.33 -6.83 -31.60
N ALA A 13 -1.53 -7.89 -31.75
CA ALA A 13 -1.83 -9.22 -31.21
C ALA A 13 -1.93 -9.27 -29.68
N ASP A 14 -1.27 -8.36 -28.98
CA ASP A 14 -1.15 -8.34 -27.52
C ASP A 14 -2.15 -7.38 -26.86
N ILE A 15 -2.93 -6.61 -27.65
CA ILE A 15 -3.92 -5.65 -27.13
C ILE A 15 -4.85 -6.27 -26.08
N PRO A 16 -5.44 -7.47 -26.25
CA PRO A 16 -6.33 -8.04 -25.24
C PRO A 16 -5.65 -8.24 -23.88
N ALA A 17 -4.41 -8.73 -23.86
CA ALA A 17 -3.63 -8.90 -22.63
C ALA A 17 -3.25 -7.55 -22.02
N ALA A 18 -2.86 -6.59 -22.86
CA ALA A 18 -2.50 -5.25 -22.43
C ALA A 18 -3.68 -4.49 -21.79
N VAL A 19 -4.91 -4.68 -22.28
CA VAL A 19 -6.11 -4.07 -21.67
C VAL A 19 -6.30 -4.55 -20.23
N ALA A 20 -6.19 -5.86 -19.98
CA ALA A 20 -6.29 -6.41 -18.63
C ALA A 20 -5.16 -5.89 -17.72
N GLN A 21 -3.92 -5.85 -18.24
CA GLN A 21 -2.79 -5.33 -17.48
C GLN A 21 -2.92 -3.82 -17.17
N CYS A 22 -3.38 -3.01 -18.13
CA CYS A 22 -3.61 -1.58 -17.91
C CYS A 22 -4.73 -1.35 -16.89
N ALA A 23 -5.76 -2.19 -16.88
CA ALA A 23 -6.81 -2.13 -15.87
C ALA A 23 -6.27 -2.43 -14.46
N ASP A 24 -5.42 -3.46 -14.32
CA ASP A 24 -4.73 -3.76 -13.06
C ASP A 24 -3.84 -2.60 -12.61
N VAL A 25 -3.03 -2.03 -13.53
CA VAL A 25 -2.14 -0.89 -13.23
C VAL A 25 -2.93 0.32 -12.75
N CYS A 26 -4.02 0.65 -13.45
CA CYS A 26 -4.91 1.75 -13.05
C CYS A 26 -5.54 1.48 -11.68
N GLU A 27 -6.04 0.27 -11.43
CA GLU A 27 -6.63 -0.10 -10.15
C GLU A 27 -5.62 0.04 -9.00
N ILE A 28 -4.37 -0.43 -9.20
CA ILE A 28 -3.30 -0.29 -8.21
C ILE A 28 -2.97 1.18 -7.95
N ALA A 29 -2.81 2.00 -9.00
CA ALA A 29 -2.49 3.41 -8.85
C ALA A 29 -3.58 4.16 -8.05
N VAL A 30 -4.85 3.88 -8.34
CA VAL A 30 -5.98 4.48 -7.62
C VAL A 30 -6.06 3.96 -6.18
N ALA A 31 -5.93 2.65 -5.98
CA ALA A 31 -6.04 2.05 -4.66
C ALA A 31 -4.94 2.54 -3.71
N THR A 32 -3.70 2.64 -4.21
CA THR A 32 -2.53 3.04 -3.42
C THR A 32 -2.31 4.56 -3.35
N HIS A 33 -3.35 5.34 -3.68
CA HIS A 33 -3.36 6.79 -3.54
C HIS A 33 -2.26 7.52 -4.34
N ARG A 34 -1.88 6.99 -5.51
CA ARG A 34 -1.00 7.71 -6.42
C ARG A 34 -1.72 8.96 -6.96
N PRO A 35 -1.00 10.06 -7.26
CA PRO A 35 -1.62 11.25 -7.84
C PRO A 35 -2.29 10.94 -9.19
N PRO A 36 -3.18 11.80 -9.71
CA PRO A 36 -3.72 11.63 -11.06
C PRO A 36 -2.59 11.63 -12.11
N GLY A 37 -2.66 10.75 -13.10
CA GLY A 37 -1.59 10.58 -14.09
C GLY A 37 -1.72 9.35 -14.99
N VAL A 38 -0.76 9.21 -15.90
CA VAL A 38 -0.59 8.03 -16.74
C VAL A 38 0.45 7.12 -16.08
N TYR A 39 0.10 5.84 -15.96
CA TYR A 39 0.89 4.82 -15.28
C TYR A 39 1.14 3.63 -16.21
N HIS A 40 2.38 3.20 -16.26
CA HIS A 40 2.83 1.97 -16.90
C HIS A 40 3.03 0.88 -15.85
N LEU A 41 3.23 -0.37 -16.32
CA LEU A 41 3.54 -1.48 -15.41
C LEU A 41 4.79 -1.20 -14.55
N GLU A 42 5.79 -0.52 -15.13
CA GLU A 42 7.04 -0.15 -14.46
C GLU A 42 6.85 0.76 -13.24
N ASP A 43 5.78 1.57 -13.22
CA ASP A 43 5.48 2.50 -12.12
C ASP A 43 4.92 1.80 -10.87
N VAL A 44 4.45 0.56 -11.03
CA VAL A 44 3.76 -0.22 -9.99
C VAL A 44 4.26 -1.66 -9.90
N LEU A 45 5.48 -1.97 -10.36
CA LEU A 45 6.00 -3.34 -10.46
C LEU A 45 5.84 -4.15 -9.18
N ILE A 46 6.20 -3.53 -8.05
CA ILE A 46 6.26 -4.19 -6.76
C ILE A 46 4.85 -4.43 -6.25
N GLU A 47 4.00 -3.42 -6.23
CA GLU A 47 2.59 -3.53 -5.87
C GLU A 47 1.84 -4.51 -6.79
N TYR A 48 2.16 -4.50 -8.09
CA TYR A 48 1.59 -5.41 -9.07
C TYR A 48 1.89 -6.87 -8.74
N GLN A 49 3.13 -7.20 -8.37
CA GLN A 49 3.49 -8.57 -8.00
C GLN A 49 2.96 -8.97 -6.62
N LEU A 50 3.04 -8.05 -5.65
CA LEU A 50 2.67 -8.34 -4.26
C LEU A 50 1.16 -8.50 -4.05
N THR A 51 0.35 -7.98 -4.96
CA THR A 51 -1.12 -8.06 -4.90
C THR A 51 -1.72 -9.16 -5.77
N ARG A 52 -0.88 -10.02 -6.39
CA ARG A 52 -1.37 -11.19 -7.14
C ARG A 52 -2.14 -12.12 -6.20
N PRO A 53 -3.26 -12.73 -6.66
CA PRO A 53 -4.04 -13.66 -5.85
C PRO A 53 -3.18 -14.79 -5.28
N GLY A 54 -3.31 -15.05 -3.99
CA GLY A 54 -2.60 -16.14 -3.32
C GLY A 54 -2.97 -16.27 -1.84
N PRO A 55 -2.64 -17.41 -1.19
CA PRO A 55 -3.01 -17.68 0.20
C PRO A 55 -2.39 -16.67 1.18
N ALA A 56 -1.27 -16.04 0.82
CA ALA A 56 -0.60 -15.04 1.64
C ALA A 56 -1.40 -13.73 1.78
N LEU A 57 -2.26 -13.37 0.82
CA LEU A 57 -3.00 -12.10 0.86
C LEU A 57 -3.91 -12.01 2.08
N GLN A 58 -4.63 -13.09 2.39
CA GLN A 58 -5.51 -13.10 3.56
C GLN A 58 -4.70 -12.99 4.85
N LEU A 59 -3.57 -13.70 4.94
CA LEU A 59 -2.68 -13.61 6.11
C LEU A 59 -2.13 -12.19 6.31
N LEU A 60 -1.83 -11.46 5.23
CA LEU A 60 -1.39 -10.07 5.27
C LEU A 60 -2.50 -9.13 5.76
N LEU A 61 -3.74 -9.33 5.29
CA LEU A 61 -4.89 -8.58 5.78
C LEU A 61 -5.16 -8.84 7.26
N ASP A 62 -5.12 -10.12 7.66
CA ASP A 62 -5.38 -10.56 9.02
C ASP A 62 -4.39 -9.92 10.01
N ARG A 63 -3.12 -9.78 9.62
CA ARG A 63 -2.09 -9.08 10.41
C ARG A 63 -2.43 -7.62 10.68
N LEU A 64 -3.16 -6.95 9.80
CA LEU A 64 -3.55 -5.56 10.00
C LEU A 64 -4.88 -5.39 10.74
N THR A 65 -5.65 -6.45 10.96
CA THR A 65 -6.92 -6.41 11.74
C THR A 65 -6.82 -5.63 13.06
N PRO A 66 -5.74 -5.74 13.86
CA PRO A 66 -5.61 -4.97 15.09
C PRO A 66 -5.66 -3.44 14.88
N LEU A 67 -5.24 -2.96 13.70
CA LEU A 67 -5.25 -1.53 13.36
C LEU A 67 -6.66 -0.96 13.19
N ASP A 68 -7.67 -1.80 12.98
CA ASP A 68 -9.07 -1.36 12.85
C ASP A 68 -9.57 -0.66 14.12
N ARG A 69 -8.97 -0.98 15.28
CA ARG A 69 -9.26 -0.35 16.58
C ARG A 69 -8.31 0.81 16.90
N HIS A 70 -7.28 1.02 16.09
CA HIS A 70 -6.18 1.95 16.30
C HIS A 70 -5.81 2.66 14.98
N PRO A 71 -6.72 3.47 14.41
CA PRO A 71 -6.48 4.14 13.13
C PRO A 71 -5.26 5.06 13.17
N ASP A 72 -4.94 5.65 14.33
CA ASP A 72 -3.76 6.47 14.53
C ASP A 72 -2.44 5.69 14.37
N TRP A 73 -2.44 4.37 14.60
CA TRP A 73 -1.27 3.52 14.37
C TRP A 73 -1.09 3.22 12.88
N GLU A 74 -2.19 2.99 12.16
CA GLU A 74 -2.14 2.83 10.69
C GLU A 74 -1.64 4.10 10.01
N ASP A 75 -2.16 5.27 10.42
CA ASP A 75 -1.69 6.57 9.94
C ASP A 75 -0.19 6.75 10.21
N THR A 76 0.25 6.35 11.42
CA THR A 76 1.68 6.40 11.77
C THR A 76 2.51 5.52 10.86
N LEU A 77 2.08 4.29 10.59
CA LEU A 77 2.78 3.37 9.68
C LEU A 77 2.85 3.93 8.25
N ARG A 78 1.74 4.45 7.72
CA ARG A 78 1.66 4.99 6.37
C ARG A 78 2.59 6.19 6.20
N VAL A 79 2.55 7.13 7.14
CA VAL A 79 3.42 8.32 7.12
C VAL A 79 4.88 7.91 7.28
N TYR A 80 5.16 6.96 8.17
CA TYR A 80 6.51 6.43 8.37
C TYR A 80 7.10 5.83 7.09
N LEU A 81 6.34 4.98 6.39
CA LEU A 81 6.79 4.40 5.12
C LEU A 81 6.92 5.45 4.01
N ARG A 82 6.00 6.43 3.95
CA ARG A 82 6.04 7.53 2.98
C ARG A 82 7.28 8.42 3.16
N HIS A 83 7.70 8.68 4.40
CA HIS A 83 8.94 9.41 4.71
C HIS A 83 10.18 8.53 4.72
N HIS A 84 10.19 7.43 3.97
CA HIS A 84 11.34 6.52 3.86
C HIS A 84 11.88 6.06 5.23
N CYS A 85 10.96 5.86 6.18
CA CYS A 85 11.25 5.45 7.55
C CYS A 85 12.01 6.50 8.39
N ASP A 86 11.93 7.78 8.00
CA ASP A 86 12.43 8.90 8.79
C ASP A 86 11.44 9.25 9.92
N ARG A 87 11.82 8.89 11.15
CA ARG A 87 11.05 9.17 12.36
C ARG A 87 10.79 10.66 12.61
N ARG A 88 11.71 11.55 12.23
CA ARG A 88 11.60 12.99 12.51
C ARG A 88 10.61 13.64 11.56
N LEU A 89 10.69 13.29 10.27
CA LEU A 89 9.72 13.74 9.28
C LEU A 89 8.32 13.18 9.57
N THR A 90 8.25 11.91 10.00
CA THR A 90 7.00 11.28 10.44
C THR A 90 6.38 12.02 11.63
N ALA A 91 7.18 12.31 12.66
CA ALA A 91 6.74 13.03 13.83
C ALA A 91 6.29 14.45 13.49
N ALA A 92 7.02 15.15 12.62
CA ALA A 92 6.67 16.49 12.17
C ALA A 92 5.33 16.51 11.42
N GLU A 93 5.11 15.59 10.47
CA GLU A 93 3.85 15.52 9.72
C GLU A 93 2.66 15.16 10.61
N LEU A 94 2.86 14.23 11.55
CA LEU A 94 1.80 13.80 12.48
C LEU A 94 1.61 14.74 13.68
N HIS A 95 2.41 15.82 13.78
CA HIS A 95 2.43 16.73 14.93
C HIS A 95 2.65 15.99 16.27
N LEU A 96 3.54 15.01 16.25
CA LEU A 96 3.92 14.19 17.40
C LEU A 96 5.34 14.49 17.86
N HIS A 97 5.65 14.08 19.08
CA HIS A 97 7.04 13.93 19.48
C HIS A 97 7.64 12.66 18.84
N PRO A 98 8.93 12.63 18.44
CA PRO A 98 9.56 11.43 17.88
C PRO A 98 9.38 10.15 18.72
N ASN A 99 9.48 10.26 20.05
CA ASN A 99 9.22 9.13 20.95
C ASN A 99 7.80 8.56 20.83
N SER A 100 6.81 9.38 20.48
CA SER A 100 5.44 8.92 20.28
C SER A 100 5.30 8.11 18.98
N VAL A 101 6.09 8.43 17.96
CA VAL A 101 6.19 7.62 16.74
C VAL A 101 6.80 6.26 17.08
N ASP A 102 7.93 6.24 17.79
CA ASP A 102 8.59 5.00 18.22
C ASP A 102 7.66 4.13 19.07
N TYR A 103 6.93 4.75 20.01
CA TYR A 103 5.93 4.06 20.83
C TYR A 103 4.85 3.42 19.96
N ARG A 104 4.25 4.17 19.02
CA ARG A 104 3.21 3.64 18.14
C ARG A 104 3.72 2.53 17.23
N LEU A 105 4.93 2.65 16.69
CA LEU A 105 5.54 1.60 15.87
C LEU A 105 5.82 0.32 16.67
N SER A 106 6.27 0.44 17.93
CA SER A 106 6.43 -0.71 18.83
C SER A 106 5.09 -1.38 19.15
N ARG A 107 4.05 -0.59 19.47
CA ARG A 107 2.71 -1.13 19.76
C ARG A 107 2.07 -1.80 18.53
N LEU A 108 2.30 -1.22 17.36
CA LEU A 108 1.92 -1.82 16.09
C LEU A 108 2.63 -3.16 15.89
N ALA A 109 3.92 -3.24 16.18
CA ALA A 109 4.68 -4.48 16.01
C ALA A 109 4.19 -5.59 16.94
N ASP A 110 3.92 -5.27 18.22
CA ASP A 110 3.34 -6.20 19.19
C ASP A 110 1.97 -6.73 18.70
N ALA A 111 1.14 -5.86 18.13
CA ALA A 111 -0.21 -6.20 17.73
C ALA A 111 -0.28 -6.96 16.39
N CYS A 112 0.49 -6.51 15.40
CA CYS A 112 0.41 -7.01 14.02
C CYS A 112 1.42 -8.14 13.72
N GLY A 113 2.35 -8.42 14.65
CA GLY A 113 3.35 -9.48 14.51
C GLY A 113 4.39 -9.21 13.42
N PHE A 114 4.67 -7.94 13.12
CA PHE A 114 5.79 -7.52 12.27
C PHE A 114 6.35 -6.18 12.73
N ASP A 115 7.67 -6.00 12.61
CA ASP A 115 8.34 -4.74 12.92
C ASP A 115 8.61 -3.94 11.63
N ALA A 116 7.96 -2.78 11.48
CA ALA A 116 8.17 -1.93 10.30
C ALA A 116 9.54 -1.20 10.30
N THR A 117 10.22 -1.15 11.46
CA THR A 117 11.56 -0.56 11.59
C THR A 117 12.65 -1.54 11.14
N ASP A 118 12.39 -2.85 11.23
CA ASP A 118 13.25 -3.91 10.69
C ASP A 118 13.22 -3.89 9.14
N PRO A 119 14.37 -3.65 8.47
CA PRO A 119 14.45 -3.68 7.01
C PRO A 119 13.92 -4.97 6.38
N ALA A 120 14.11 -6.12 7.03
CA ALA A 120 13.66 -7.42 6.51
C ALA A 120 12.13 -7.56 6.54
N GLN A 121 11.46 -6.90 7.48
CA GLN A 121 10.01 -7.01 7.68
C GLN A 121 9.22 -5.83 7.09
N ARG A 122 9.90 -4.74 6.73
CA ARG A 122 9.28 -3.56 6.10
C ARG A 122 8.52 -3.87 4.82
N ALA A 123 9.01 -4.80 4.01
CA ALA A 123 8.30 -5.24 2.80
C ALA A 123 6.93 -5.86 3.14
N VAL A 124 6.82 -6.58 4.26
CA VAL A 124 5.54 -7.13 4.74
C VAL A 124 4.58 -6.01 5.10
N ALA A 125 5.04 -4.99 5.82
CA ALA A 125 4.23 -3.82 6.18
C ALA A 125 3.68 -3.08 4.96
N HIS A 126 4.55 -2.78 3.99
CA HIS A 126 4.18 -2.13 2.74
C HIS A 126 3.17 -2.98 1.94
N THR A 127 3.44 -4.28 1.83
CA THR A 127 2.58 -5.22 1.13
C THR A 127 1.21 -5.29 1.77
N ALA A 128 1.14 -5.43 3.09
CA ALA A 128 -0.12 -5.56 3.81
C ALA A 128 -1.00 -4.31 3.63
N LEU A 129 -0.41 -3.10 3.69
CA LEU A 129 -1.14 -1.86 3.43
C LEU A 129 -1.63 -1.80 1.98
N CYS A 130 -0.78 -2.13 1.00
CA CYS A 130 -1.17 -2.15 -0.41
C CYS A 130 -2.33 -3.12 -0.67
N VAL A 131 -2.30 -4.31 -0.06
CA VAL A 131 -3.37 -5.32 -0.18
C VAL A 131 -4.65 -4.82 0.49
N ARG A 132 -4.56 -4.21 1.67
CA ARG A 132 -5.69 -3.59 2.39
C ARG A 132 -6.35 -2.49 1.55
N ASP A 133 -5.54 -1.61 0.95
CA ASP A 133 -6.01 -0.52 0.10
C ASP A 133 -6.73 -1.04 -1.15
N LEU A 134 -6.15 -2.04 -1.80
CA LEU A 134 -6.73 -2.67 -2.98
C LEU A 134 -8.03 -3.40 -2.65
N ALA A 135 -8.09 -4.12 -1.52
CA ALA A 135 -9.30 -4.77 -1.04
C ALA A 135 -10.41 -3.75 -0.75
N ALA A 136 -10.09 -2.66 -0.04
CA ALA A 136 -11.02 -1.58 0.25
C ALA A 136 -11.52 -0.89 -1.03
N HIS A 137 -10.64 -0.63 -2.01
CA HIS A 137 -11.02 -0.08 -3.31
C HIS A 137 -11.98 -1.00 -4.07
N ARG A 138 -11.68 -2.29 -4.15
CA ARG A 138 -12.53 -3.29 -4.81
C ARG A 138 -13.89 -3.45 -4.13
N ALA A 139 -13.94 -3.40 -2.80
CA ALA A 139 -15.20 -3.43 -2.04
C ALA A 139 -16.08 -2.21 -2.38
N ARG A 140 -15.50 -1.00 -2.43
CA ARG A 140 -16.21 0.23 -2.81
C ARG A 140 -16.76 0.20 -4.24
N ARG A 141 -16.06 -0.42 -5.20
CA ARG A 141 -16.56 -0.55 -6.59
C ARG A 141 -17.71 -1.54 -6.76
N ARG A 142 -17.97 -2.41 -5.78
CA ARG A 142 -19.02 -3.44 -5.83
C ARG A 142 -20.30 -3.02 -5.09
N ALA A 143 -20.23 -1.99 -4.26
CA ALA A 143 -21.36 -1.41 -3.54
C ALA A 143 -22.12 -0.39 -4.41
#